data_AF-A0A968WC80-F1
#
_entry.id   AF-A0A968WC80-F1
#
_cell.length_a   1.000
_cell.length_b   1.000
_cell.length_c   1.000
_cell.angle_alpha   90.00
_cell.angle_beta   90.00
_cell.angle_gamma   90.00
#
_symmetry.space_group_name_H-M   'P 1'
#
loop_
_entity.id
_entity.type
_entity.pdbx_description
1 polymer ?
#
loop_
_entity_poly.entity_id
_entity_poly.type
_entity_poly.pdbx_seq_one_letter_code
_entity_poly.pdbx_strand_id
1 'polypeptide(L)'
;MKKNHLSKRYSITKTLASLVILCSLCLTDIVFANPLKGPKGGSSPRNPTIGNGNRGGCSYTKETLTVLNSIYGKTVSNRPVLSWFVPDIKSYPMELYLYEYSENGYGKEIFEKIPLESQFGIMNYTFSEKIPSLSVGKKYIWQIALICDKSNPSKDVIAEAVFEVVDIPENLKNQLERAKNNRERAELYAKFGFWYDALAEIENETKNREFQFSLLEKIKQSEIEGANNLQGSSRKDLEDQAQRLQLVIDVEKQKRQ
;
A
#
# COMPACT_ATOMS: atom_id res chain seq x y z
N MET A 1 8.09 86.30 11.40
CA MET A 1 9.23 85.36 11.54
C MET A 1 9.00 84.47 12.76
N LYS A 2 9.15 83.14 12.57
CA LYS A 2 9.41 82.06 13.57
C LYS A 2 8.30 81.79 14.61
N LYS A 3 7.51 80.71 14.42
CA LYS A 3 7.70 79.32 14.90
C LYS A 3 7.58 79.17 16.44
N ASN A 4 6.56 78.43 16.91
CA ASN A 4 6.78 77.08 17.46
C ASN A 4 5.46 76.34 17.80
N HIS A 5 5.43 75.09 17.31
CA HIS A 5 4.46 74.01 17.52
C HIS A 5 4.98 73.10 18.63
N LEU A 6 4.13 72.60 19.54
CA LEU A 6 4.35 71.36 20.34
C LEU A 6 2.96 70.79 20.71
N SER A 7 2.40 69.88 19.90
CA SER A 7 2.44 68.41 20.02
C SER A 7 1.50 67.81 21.08
N LYS A 8 0.36 67.28 20.65
CA LYS A 8 -0.38 66.21 21.35
C LYS A 8 -0.65 65.09 20.34
N ARG A 9 0.23 64.08 20.31
CA ARG A 9 -0.05 62.78 19.69
C ARG A 9 -0.63 61.89 20.79
N TYR A 10 -1.93 61.60 20.70
CA TYR A 10 -2.58 60.60 21.55
C TYR A 10 -2.75 59.29 20.76
N SER A 11 -2.57 58.20 21.49
CA SER A 11 -2.24 56.86 21.05
C SER A 11 -3.40 56.14 20.35
N ILE A 12 -3.17 55.63 19.13
CA ILE A 12 -4.02 54.65 18.46
C ILE A 12 -3.13 53.48 18.04
N THR A 13 -2.75 52.62 18.98
CA THR A 13 -2.02 51.38 18.66
C THR A 13 -2.29 50.28 19.70
N LYS A 14 -3.55 49.88 19.96
CA LYS A 14 -3.83 48.71 20.83
C LYS A 14 -5.08 47.88 20.44
N THR A 15 -5.28 47.55 19.17
CA THR A 15 -6.34 46.60 18.77
C THR A 15 -5.95 45.57 17.70
N LEU A 16 -4.67 45.46 17.32
CA LEU A 16 -4.22 44.47 16.33
C LEU A 16 -3.58 43.21 16.92
N ALA A 17 -3.23 43.20 18.21
CA ALA A 17 -2.55 42.04 18.81
C ALA A 17 -3.48 40.86 19.15
N SER A 18 -4.81 41.06 19.18
CA SER A 18 -5.76 40.03 19.65
C SER A 18 -6.21 39.06 18.54
N LEU A 19 -6.16 39.46 17.26
CA LEU A 19 -6.61 38.60 16.15
C LEU A 19 -5.55 37.60 15.67
N VAL A 20 -4.26 37.85 15.95
CA VAL A 20 -3.16 36.98 15.50
C VAL A 20 -3.06 35.71 16.35
N ILE A 21 -3.55 35.74 17.60
CA ILE A 21 -3.43 34.61 18.54
C ILE A 21 -4.47 33.52 18.27
N LEU A 22 -5.59 33.84 17.60
CA LEU A 22 -6.62 32.84 17.27
C LEU A 22 -6.35 32.05 15.97
N CYS A 23 -5.38 32.48 15.15
CA CYS A 23 -5.05 31.83 13.88
C CYS A 23 -3.93 30.79 14.01
N SER A 24 -3.44 30.54 15.23
CA SER A 24 -2.28 29.68 15.52
C SER A 24 -2.62 28.22 15.84
N LEU A 25 -3.88 27.81 15.79
CA LEU A 25 -4.32 26.46 16.21
C LEU A 25 -4.95 25.65 15.07
N CYS A 26 -4.33 25.65 13.90
CA CYS A 26 -4.58 24.64 12.86
C CYS A 26 -3.26 24.27 12.15
N LEU A 27 -2.18 24.06 12.90
CA LEU A 27 -1.10 23.21 12.40
C LEU A 27 -1.54 21.78 12.68
N THR A 28 -2.40 21.24 11.83
CA THR A 28 -2.49 19.78 11.73
C THR A 28 -1.14 19.34 11.21
N ASP A 29 -0.34 18.69 12.04
CA ASP A 29 0.82 17.95 11.57
C ASP A 29 0.28 16.92 10.57
N ILE A 30 0.39 17.24 9.29
CA ILE A 30 0.33 16.23 8.25
C ILE A 30 1.60 15.42 8.50
N VAL A 31 1.45 14.35 9.27
CA VAL A 31 2.46 13.29 9.35
C VAL A 31 2.51 12.72 7.93
N PHE A 32 3.38 13.30 7.10
CA PHE A 32 3.82 12.65 5.89
C PHE A 32 4.48 11.36 6.36
N ALA A 33 3.79 10.24 6.15
CA ALA A 33 4.41 8.94 6.31
C ALA A 33 5.63 8.94 5.39
N ASN A 34 6.83 8.98 5.97
CA ASN A 34 8.04 8.74 5.19
C ASN A 34 7.80 7.42 4.45
N PRO A 35 7.94 7.39 3.11
CA PRO A 35 7.79 6.16 2.36
C PRO A 35 8.73 5.15 3.00
N LEU A 36 8.19 3.99 3.36
CA LEU A 36 8.98 2.92 3.94
C LEU A 36 10.13 2.66 2.95
N LYS A 37 11.35 3.01 3.37
CA LYS A 37 12.52 2.67 2.58
C LYS A 37 12.59 1.15 2.58
N GLY A 38 12.64 0.57 1.38
CA GLY A 38 12.88 -0.85 1.23
C GLY A 38 14.14 -1.28 2.01
N PRO A 39 14.26 -2.58 2.30
CA PRO A 39 15.44 -3.21 2.88
C PRO A 39 16.77 -2.60 2.40
N LYS A 40 17.64 -2.17 3.32
CA LYS A 40 19.02 -1.81 2.98
C LYS A 40 19.89 -3.06 3.00
N GLY A 41 20.04 -3.71 1.83
CA GLY A 41 20.80 -4.95 1.69
C GLY A 41 20.00 -6.15 2.19
N GLY A 42 20.01 -7.25 1.42
CA GLY A 42 19.13 -8.41 1.64
C GLY A 42 17.75 -8.20 1.01
N SER A 43 17.36 -9.13 0.12
CA SER A 43 16.08 -9.24 -0.62
C SER A 43 15.12 -8.03 -0.54
N SER A 44 15.33 -7.04 -1.42
CA SER A 44 14.22 -6.19 -1.89
C SER A 44 13.16 -7.10 -2.53
N PRO A 45 11.85 -6.75 -2.51
CA PRO A 45 10.82 -7.37 -3.34
C PRO A 45 11.32 -7.71 -4.73
N ARG A 46 11.72 -8.97 -4.95
CA ARG A 46 12.18 -9.42 -6.27
C ARG A 46 10.98 -9.81 -7.09
N ASN A 47 10.18 -8.79 -7.43
CA ASN A 47 9.17 -8.95 -8.46
C ASN A 47 9.87 -9.03 -9.83
N PRO A 48 9.48 -9.94 -10.73
CA PRO A 48 10.09 -10.09 -12.05
C PRO A 48 10.17 -8.74 -12.77
N THR A 49 11.37 -8.28 -13.10
CA THR A 49 11.57 -6.98 -13.79
C THR A 49 10.76 -6.95 -15.08
N ILE A 50 10.10 -5.82 -15.36
CA ILE A 50 9.44 -5.60 -16.64
C ILE A 50 10.54 -5.45 -17.70
N GLY A 51 10.92 -6.55 -18.35
CA GLY A 51 11.83 -6.58 -19.49
C GLY A 51 11.09 -6.67 -20.81
N ASN A 52 11.77 -6.38 -21.92
CA ASN A 52 11.22 -6.49 -23.28
C ASN A 52 10.91 -7.94 -23.73
N GLY A 53 11.11 -8.95 -22.87
CA GLY A 53 10.74 -10.34 -23.15
C GLY A 53 9.47 -10.72 -22.37
N ASN A 54 8.45 -11.22 -23.06
CA ASN A 54 7.17 -11.69 -22.52
C ASN A 54 7.34 -12.80 -21.45
N ARG A 55 7.72 -12.46 -20.22
CA ARG A 55 7.72 -13.38 -19.07
C ARG A 55 6.73 -12.91 -18.01
N GLY A 56 5.48 -12.70 -18.40
CA GLY A 56 4.36 -12.50 -17.48
C GLY A 56 3.56 -13.78 -17.32
N GLY A 57 3.28 -14.19 -16.08
CA GLY A 57 2.49 -15.38 -15.78
C GLY A 57 3.10 -16.70 -16.28
N CYS A 58 2.37 -17.80 -16.14
CA CYS A 58 2.82 -19.11 -16.64
C CYS A 58 2.61 -19.27 -18.15
N SER A 59 1.68 -18.51 -18.74
CA SER A 59 1.31 -18.58 -20.15
C SER A 59 1.97 -17.49 -21.01
N TYR A 60 3.02 -16.82 -20.52
CA TYR A 60 3.76 -15.75 -21.22
C TYR A 60 2.89 -14.56 -21.66
N THR A 61 1.97 -14.14 -20.80
CA THR A 61 1.15 -12.93 -20.96
C THR A 61 1.99 -11.66 -20.76
N LYS A 62 1.44 -10.49 -21.12
CA LYS A 62 2.09 -9.20 -20.84
C LYS A 62 1.97 -8.85 -19.36
N GLU A 63 0.85 -9.23 -18.76
CA GLU A 63 0.56 -9.12 -17.35
C GLU A 63 1.30 -10.21 -16.58
N THR A 64 1.70 -9.90 -15.35
CA THR A 64 2.34 -10.85 -14.44
C THR A 64 1.59 -10.92 -13.12
N LEU A 65 1.88 -11.94 -12.32
CA LEU A 65 1.40 -12.03 -10.94
C LEU A 65 1.76 -10.73 -10.21
N THR A 66 0.76 -10.02 -9.70
CA THR A 66 0.94 -8.64 -9.22
C THR A 66 0.34 -8.49 -7.84
N VAL A 67 1.12 -8.00 -6.87
CA VAL A 67 0.58 -7.58 -5.57
C VAL A 67 -0.30 -6.34 -5.77
N LEU A 68 -1.49 -6.34 -5.17
CA LEU A 68 -2.42 -5.20 -5.26
C LEU A 68 -2.32 -4.27 -4.07
N ASN A 69 -1.87 -4.77 -2.93
CA ASN A 69 -1.44 -3.91 -1.83
C ASN A 69 -0.20 -3.11 -2.24
N SER A 70 0.19 -2.13 -1.43
CA SER A 70 1.48 -1.48 -1.63
C SER A 70 2.64 -2.45 -1.35
N ILE A 71 3.68 -2.41 -2.19
CA ILE A 71 4.85 -3.30 -2.04
C ILE A 71 5.74 -2.92 -0.84
N TYR A 72 5.59 -1.69 -0.34
CA TYR A 72 6.13 -1.20 0.93
C TYR A 72 5.02 -0.56 1.76
N GLY A 73 4.14 -1.39 2.31
CA GLY A 73 2.93 -0.91 2.98
C GLY A 73 2.99 -0.90 4.50
N LYS A 74 1.93 -0.36 5.11
CA LYS A 74 1.64 -0.48 6.53
C LYS A 74 0.25 -1.06 6.71
N THR A 75 0.04 -1.69 7.85
CA THR A 75 -1.29 -2.12 8.28
C THR A 75 -1.48 -1.90 9.77
N VAL A 76 -2.72 -1.64 10.19
CA VAL A 76 -3.11 -1.63 11.61
C VAL A 76 -3.75 -2.96 12.04
N SER A 77 -3.96 -3.87 11.10
CA SER A 77 -4.48 -5.21 11.36
C SER A 77 -3.36 -6.19 11.72
N ASN A 78 -3.55 -6.92 12.82
CA ASN A 78 -2.69 -8.05 13.19
C ASN A 78 -2.93 -9.28 12.29
N ARG A 79 -3.91 -9.22 11.38
CA ARG A 79 -4.27 -10.24 10.39
C ARG A 79 -4.67 -9.55 9.08
N PRO A 80 -3.72 -8.96 8.34
CA PRO A 80 -4.05 -8.19 7.14
C PRO A 80 -4.64 -9.06 6.04
N VAL A 81 -5.41 -8.48 5.13
CA VAL A 81 -5.83 -9.18 3.92
C VAL A 81 -4.74 -9.01 2.88
N LEU A 82 -4.26 -10.11 2.32
CA LEU A 82 -3.29 -10.10 1.23
C LEU A 82 -4.04 -10.19 -0.09
N SER A 83 -3.78 -9.26 -1.01
CA SER A 83 -4.48 -9.16 -2.29
C SER A 83 -3.49 -9.18 -3.45
N TRP A 84 -3.76 -10.01 -4.45
CA TRP A 84 -2.95 -10.12 -5.67
C TRP A 84 -3.83 -10.33 -6.91
N PHE A 85 -3.25 -10.08 -8.08
CA PHE A 85 -3.87 -10.36 -9.37
C PHE A 85 -3.16 -11.50 -10.08
N VAL A 86 -3.93 -12.48 -10.55
CA VAL A 86 -3.48 -13.61 -11.37
C VAL A 86 -3.82 -13.32 -12.84
N PRO A 87 -2.82 -13.28 -13.74
CA PRO A 87 -3.04 -12.95 -15.15
C PRO A 87 -3.52 -14.15 -16.00
N ASP A 88 -3.22 -15.37 -15.56
CA ASP A 88 -3.53 -16.58 -16.31
C ASP A 88 -5.00 -17.02 -16.17
N ILE A 89 -5.66 -17.28 -17.30
CA ILE A 89 -7.01 -17.89 -17.33
C ILE A 89 -6.96 -19.35 -16.86
N LYS A 90 -5.89 -20.06 -17.23
CA LYS A 90 -5.65 -21.42 -16.80
C LYS A 90 -5.26 -21.43 -15.33
N SER A 91 -5.87 -22.33 -14.56
CA SER A 91 -5.53 -22.54 -13.16
C SER A 91 -4.18 -23.27 -13.03
N TYR A 92 -3.37 -22.81 -12.08
CA TYR A 92 -2.09 -23.38 -11.68
C TYR A 92 -2.03 -23.46 -10.15
N PRO A 93 -1.29 -24.44 -9.59
CA PRO A 93 -1.03 -24.46 -8.16
C PRO A 93 -0.32 -23.18 -7.72
N MET A 94 -0.64 -22.71 -6.52
CA MET A 94 -0.06 -21.52 -5.91
C MET A 94 0.37 -21.79 -4.48
N GLU A 95 1.39 -21.07 -4.04
CA GLU A 95 1.98 -21.23 -2.72
C GLU A 95 2.20 -19.87 -2.08
N LEU A 96 1.53 -19.64 -0.96
CA LEU A 96 1.65 -18.43 -0.16
C LEU A 96 2.58 -18.67 1.03
N TYR A 97 3.49 -17.73 1.25
CA TYR A 97 4.51 -17.73 2.29
C TYR A 97 4.45 -16.42 3.10
N LEU A 98 4.75 -16.49 4.40
CA LEU A 98 4.91 -15.29 5.26
C LEU A 98 6.07 -15.47 6.23
N TYR A 99 6.93 -14.47 6.28
CA TYR A 99 8.08 -14.43 7.17
C TYR A 99 8.08 -13.11 7.96
N GLU A 100 8.58 -13.17 9.20
CA GLU A 100 9.05 -11.98 9.91
C GLU A 100 10.29 -11.46 9.18
N TYR A 101 10.35 -10.16 8.96
CA TYR A 101 11.46 -9.51 8.30
C TYR A 101 12.65 -9.36 9.26
N SER A 102 13.86 -9.66 8.78
CA SER A 102 15.13 -9.46 9.50
C SER A 102 16.05 -8.52 8.73
N GLU A 103 17.11 -8.01 9.37
CA GLU A 103 18.11 -7.16 8.69
C GLU A 103 18.75 -7.83 7.47
N ASN A 104 18.71 -9.16 7.38
CA ASN A 104 19.25 -9.94 6.25
C ASN A 104 18.18 -10.35 5.22
N GLY A 105 16.95 -9.84 5.31
CA GLY A 105 15.82 -10.22 4.46
C GLY A 105 14.85 -11.16 5.20
N TYR A 106 14.68 -12.39 4.71
CA TYR A 106 13.83 -13.40 5.36
C TYR A 106 14.34 -13.72 6.76
N GLY A 107 13.50 -13.49 7.77
CA GLY A 107 13.75 -13.86 9.15
C GLY A 107 12.99 -15.15 9.50
N LYS A 108 12.30 -15.13 10.64
CA LYS A 108 11.54 -16.28 11.12
C LYS A 108 10.33 -16.53 10.21
N GLU A 109 10.17 -17.76 9.75
CA GLU A 109 8.97 -18.20 9.06
C GLU A 109 7.76 -18.19 10.01
N ILE A 110 6.67 -17.53 9.58
CA ILE A 110 5.41 -17.46 10.33
C ILE A 110 4.48 -18.60 9.90
N PHE A 111 4.40 -18.86 8.60
CA PHE A 111 3.92 -20.13 8.06
C PHE A 111 4.65 -20.43 6.75
N GLU A 112 4.92 -21.72 6.54
CA GLU A 112 5.72 -22.20 5.43
C GLU A 112 4.91 -22.17 4.14
N LYS A 113 3.87 -22.98 4.01
CA LYS A 113 3.22 -23.16 2.72
C LYS A 113 1.73 -23.32 2.85
N ILE A 114 1.00 -22.29 2.40
CA ILE A 114 -0.45 -22.39 2.22
C ILE A 114 -0.71 -22.71 0.75
N PRO A 115 -1.09 -23.96 0.42
CA PRO A 115 -1.41 -24.34 -0.95
C PRO A 115 -2.73 -23.68 -1.36
N LEU A 116 -2.73 -23.10 -2.54
CA LEU A 116 -3.86 -22.42 -3.17
C LEU A 116 -3.97 -22.91 -4.62
N GLU A 117 -5.14 -22.72 -5.24
CA GLU A 117 -5.32 -22.91 -6.68
C GLU A 117 -5.63 -21.57 -7.32
N SER A 118 -4.90 -21.24 -8.40
CA SER A 118 -5.02 -19.93 -9.03
C SER A 118 -6.36 -19.76 -9.73
N GLN A 119 -6.92 -18.56 -9.62
CA GLN A 119 -8.11 -18.14 -10.34
C GLN A 119 -7.83 -16.82 -11.01
N PHE A 120 -8.20 -16.71 -12.29
CA PHE A 120 -7.97 -15.51 -13.08
C PHE A 120 -8.61 -14.26 -12.47
N GLY A 121 -7.83 -13.20 -12.34
CA GLY A 121 -8.26 -11.94 -11.75
C GLY A 121 -7.75 -11.73 -10.34
N ILE A 122 -8.48 -10.89 -9.60
CA ILE A 122 -8.12 -10.50 -8.23
C ILE A 122 -8.46 -11.65 -7.27
N MET A 123 -7.47 -12.07 -6.51
CA MET A 123 -7.59 -13.02 -5.41
C MET A 123 -7.15 -12.36 -4.10
N ASN A 124 -7.74 -12.84 -3.01
CA ASN A 124 -7.43 -12.38 -1.67
C ASN A 124 -7.19 -13.56 -0.73
N TYR A 125 -6.44 -13.32 0.33
CA TYR A 125 -6.24 -14.26 1.42
C TYR A 125 -6.45 -13.58 2.76
N THR A 126 -7.42 -14.09 3.51
CA THR A 126 -7.67 -13.73 4.91
C THR A 126 -7.04 -14.76 5.84
N PHE A 127 -6.23 -14.32 6.81
CA PHE A 127 -5.60 -15.23 7.76
C PHE A 127 -6.62 -15.91 8.67
N SER A 128 -6.57 -17.25 8.72
CA SER A 128 -7.34 -18.02 9.70
C SER A 128 -6.86 -17.78 11.13
N GLU A 129 -7.74 -17.96 12.11
CA GLU A 129 -7.41 -17.81 13.54
C GLU A 129 -6.32 -18.77 14.03
N LYS A 130 -6.09 -19.88 13.31
CA LYS A 130 -5.05 -20.88 13.62
C LYS A 130 -3.63 -20.35 13.41
N ILE A 131 -3.45 -19.38 12.53
CA ILE A 131 -2.17 -18.72 12.31
C ILE A 131 -1.97 -17.72 13.46
N PRO A 132 -0.81 -17.63 14.12
CA PRO A 132 -0.59 -16.62 15.15
C PRO A 132 -0.82 -15.20 14.64
N SER A 133 -1.39 -14.34 15.47
CA SER A 133 -1.55 -12.92 15.14
C SER A 133 -0.19 -12.25 14.97
N LEU A 134 -0.07 -11.36 14.00
CA LEU A 134 1.13 -10.57 13.78
C LEU A 134 1.28 -9.52 14.90
N SER A 135 2.52 -9.15 15.19
CA SER A 135 2.86 -8.25 16.30
C SER A 135 3.06 -6.83 15.80
N VAL A 136 2.52 -5.86 16.55
CA VAL A 136 2.75 -4.44 16.30
C VAL A 136 4.24 -4.09 16.44
N GLY A 137 4.74 -3.19 15.60
CA GLY A 137 6.14 -2.78 15.53
C GLY A 137 7.04 -3.76 14.78
N LYS A 138 6.47 -4.83 14.21
CA LYS A 138 7.21 -5.81 13.40
C LYS A 138 6.97 -5.59 11.92
N LYS A 139 8.00 -5.93 11.14
CA LYS A 139 7.96 -5.96 9.69
C LYS A 139 7.84 -7.40 9.22
N TYR A 140 7.14 -7.59 8.11
CA TYR A 140 6.86 -8.88 7.53
C TYR A 140 7.07 -8.81 6.02
N ILE A 141 7.39 -9.96 5.45
CA ILE A 141 7.52 -10.17 4.01
C ILE A 141 6.64 -11.35 3.64
N TRP A 142 5.76 -11.15 2.66
CA TRP A 142 4.95 -12.24 2.11
C TRP A 142 5.23 -12.41 0.63
N GLN A 143 5.14 -13.66 0.20
CA GLN A 143 5.36 -14.06 -1.18
C GLN A 143 4.23 -14.94 -1.65
N ILE A 144 3.81 -14.74 -2.88
CA ILE A 144 2.91 -15.63 -3.58
C ILE A 144 3.60 -16.14 -4.84
N ALA A 145 3.72 -17.47 -4.94
CA ALA A 145 4.34 -18.14 -6.06
C ALA A 145 3.28 -18.86 -6.89
N LEU A 146 3.28 -18.62 -8.20
CA LEU A 146 2.49 -19.36 -9.19
C LEU A 146 3.37 -20.47 -9.78
N ILE A 147 2.98 -21.72 -9.55
CA ILE A 147 3.79 -22.90 -9.90
C ILE A 147 3.54 -23.31 -11.35
N CYS A 148 4.42 -22.87 -12.25
CA CYS A 148 4.23 -23.04 -13.68
C CYS A 148 4.70 -24.41 -14.19
N ASP A 149 5.75 -24.96 -13.57
CA ASP A 149 6.33 -26.23 -13.92
C ASP A 149 6.87 -26.91 -12.65
N LYS A 150 6.17 -27.92 -12.16
CA LYS A 150 6.56 -28.65 -10.93
C LYS A 150 7.95 -29.29 -11.01
N SER A 151 8.48 -29.51 -12.21
CA SER A 151 9.82 -30.06 -12.43
C SER A 151 10.91 -28.99 -12.53
N ASN A 152 10.52 -27.72 -12.65
CA ASN A 152 11.45 -26.61 -12.83
C ASN A 152 10.98 -25.35 -12.07
N PRO A 153 11.33 -25.23 -10.77
CA PRO A 153 10.98 -24.07 -9.94
C PRO A 153 11.52 -22.74 -10.46
N SER A 154 12.54 -22.73 -11.34
CA SER A 154 13.05 -21.49 -11.92
C SER A 154 12.07 -20.83 -12.91
N LYS A 155 10.97 -21.51 -13.25
CA LYS A 155 9.89 -20.99 -14.09
C LYS A 155 8.74 -20.40 -13.28
N ASP A 156 8.75 -20.55 -11.95
CA ASP A 156 7.68 -20.04 -11.11
C ASP A 156 7.66 -18.50 -11.16
N VAL A 157 6.45 -17.95 -11.15
CA VAL A 157 6.26 -16.50 -11.13
C VAL A 157 5.95 -16.10 -9.70
N ILE A 158 6.82 -15.28 -9.12
CA ILE A 158 6.72 -14.86 -7.71
C ILE A 158 6.35 -13.40 -7.65
N ALA A 159 5.42 -13.05 -6.77
CA ALA A 159 5.15 -11.69 -6.38
C ALA A 159 5.36 -11.53 -4.87
N GLU A 160 5.93 -10.40 -4.46
CA GLU A 160 6.40 -10.15 -3.10
C GLU A 160 6.07 -8.73 -2.65
N ALA A 161 5.75 -8.59 -1.36
CA ALA A 161 5.60 -7.31 -0.72
C ALA A 161 6.05 -7.35 0.75
N VAL A 162 6.50 -6.19 1.22
CA VAL A 162 6.89 -5.96 2.61
C VAL A 162 5.87 -5.05 3.27
N PHE A 163 5.50 -5.35 4.51
CA PHE A 163 4.64 -4.49 5.30
C PHE A 163 5.05 -4.42 6.77
N GLU A 164 4.67 -3.33 7.43
CA GLU A 164 4.82 -3.14 8.87
C GLU A 164 3.45 -3.13 9.54
N VAL A 165 3.32 -3.87 10.65
CA VAL A 165 2.14 -3.77 11.52
C VAL A 165 2.39 -2.64 12.50
N VAL A 166 1.55 -1.60 12.50
CA VAL A 166 1.72 -0.41 13.34
C VAL A 166 0.48 -0.15 14.18
N ASP A 167 0.63 0.61 15.26
CA ASP A 167 -0.50 1.09 16.04
C ASP A 167 -1.40 1.99 15.19
N ILE A 168 -2.71 1.87 15.41
CA ILE A 168 -3.68 2.74 14.76
C ILE A 168 -3.52 4.18 15.24
N PRO A 169 -3.32 5.16 14.35
CA PRO A 169 -3.28 6.56 14.75
C PRO A 169 -4.61 6.97 15.40
N GLU A 170 -4.56 7.65 16.55
CA GLU A 170 -5.76 8.03 17.30
C GLU A 170 -6.76 8.84 16.45
N ASN A 171 -6.25 9.71 15.56
CA ASN A 171 -7.08 10.46 14.62
C ASN A 171 -7.82 9.55 13.62
N LEU A 172 -7.15 8.51 13.11
CA LEU A 172 -7.77 7.54 12.20
C LEU A 172 -8.82 6.72 12.94
N LYS A 173 -8.50 6.21 14.13
CA LYS A 173 -9.43 5.47 14.98
C LYS A 173 -10.73 6.27 15.21
N ASN A 174 -10.59 7.53 15.62
CA ASN A 174 -11.70 8.45 15.79
C ASN A 174 -12.53 8.64 14.51
N GLN A 175 -11.90 8.82 13.35
CA GLN A 175 -12.63 8.98 12.10
C GLN A 175 -13.37 7.69 11.70
N LEU A 176 -12.78 6.52 11.94
CA LEU A 176 -13.37 5.21 11.63
C LEU A 176 -14.60 4.90 12.50
N GLU A 177 -14.63 5.33 13.76
CA GLU A 177 -15.81 5.19 14.64
C GLU A 177 -17.03 5.96 14.12
N ARG A 178 -16.80 7.00 13.31
CA ARG A 178 -17.87 7.84 12.72
C ARG A 178 -18.24 7.42 11.30
N ALA A 179 -17.49 6.52 10.68
CA ALA A 179 -17.72 6.07 9.33
C ALA A 179 -18.97 5.18 9.27
N LYS A 180 -19.84 5.42 8.28
CA LYS A 180 -21.17 4.80 8.19
C LYS A 180 -21.19 3.50 7.43
N ASN A 181 -20.18 3.27 6.58
CA ASN A 181 -20.12 2.14 5.67
C ASN A 181 -18.66 1.79 5.34
N ASN A 182 -18.47 0.62 4.76
CA ASN A 182 -17.16 0.08 4.42
C ASN A 182 -16.41 0.93 3.38
N ARG A 183 -17.13 1.60 2.47
CA ARG A 183 -16.50 2.53 1.51
C ARG A 183 -15.86 3.72 2.22
N GLU A 184 -16.57 4.38 3.14
CA GLU A 184 -16.02 5.48 3.94
C GLU A 184 -14.82 5.03 4.77
N ARG A 185 -14.88 3.83 5.36
CA ARG A 185 -13.75 3.24 6.11
C ARG A 185 -12.54 2.99 5.21
N ALA A 186 -12.75 2.43 4.03
CA ALA A 186 -11.70 2.20 3.04
C ALA A 186 -11.03 3.52 2.59
N GLU A 187 -11.81 4.58 2.36
CA GLU A 187 -11.28 5.90 2.01
C GLU A 187 -10.44 6.50 3.15
N LEU A 188 -10.86 6.31 4.40
CA LEU A 188 -10.10 6.74 5.56
C LEU A 188 -8.77 5.99 5.68
N TYR A 189 -8.77 4.66 5.57
CA TYR A 189 -7.52 3.90 5.57
C TYR A 189 -6.59 4.32 4.42
N ALA A 190 -7.12 4.45 3.21
CA ALA A 190 -6.38 4.91 2.03
C ALA A 190 -5.75 6.29 2.24
N LYS A 191 -6.51 7.23 2.82
CA LYS A 191 -6.02 8.59 3.14
C LYS A 191 -4.82 8.58 4.10
N PHE A 192 -4.77 7.60 5.00
CA PHE A 192 -3.67 7.43 5.95
C PHE A 192 -2.56 6.49 5.43
N GLY A 193 -2.66 5.99 4.20
CA GLY A 193 -1.67 5.10 3.58
C GLY A 193 -1.75 3.63 4.03
N PHE A 194 -2.86 3.23 4.68
CA PHE A 194 -3.13 1.86 5.12
C PHE A 194 -3.81 1.05 4.01
N TRP A 195 -3.09 0.78 2.92
CA TRP A 195 -3.65 0.14 1.73
C TRP A 195 -4.13 -1.30 1.95
N TYR A 196 -3.49 -2.04 2.87
CA TYR A 196 -3.95 -3.37 3.28
C TYR A 196 -5.35 -3.31 3.89
N ASP A 197 -5.53 -2.40 4.85
CA ASP A 197 -6.81 -2.20 5.54
C ASP A 197 -7.87 -1.61 4.60
N ALA A 198 -7.49 -0.71 3.70
CA ALA A 198 -8.40 -0.13 2.71
C ALA A 198 -9.00 -1.18 1.76
N LEU A 199 -8.18 -2.12 1.27
CA LEU A 199 -8.64 -3.19 0.40
C LEU A 199 -9.47 -4.23 1.18
N ALA A 200 -9.10 -4.52 2.43
CA ALA A 200 -9.83 -5.45 3.30
C ALA A 200 -11.29 -5.03 3.53
N GLU A 201 -11.56 -3.74 3.69
CA GLU A 201 -12.91 -3.21 3.88
C GLU A 201 -13.85 -3.52 2.69
N ILE A 202 -13.31 -3.76 1.48
CA ILE A 202 -14.12 -3.97 0.27
C ILE A 202 -13.96 -5.36 -0.36
N GLU A 203 -13.20 -6.26 0.26
CA GLU A 203 -12.82 -7.58 -0.24
C GLU A 203 -14.02 -8.43 -0.70
N ASN A 204 -15.10 -8.40 0.08
CA ASN A 204 -16.26 -9.29 -0.07
C ASN A 204 -17.46 -8.65 -0.78
N GLU A 205 -17.32 -7.44 -1.32
CA GLU A 205 -18.43 -6.69 -1.89
C GLU A 205 -18.32 -6.56 -3.41
N THR A 206 -19.02 -7.43 -4.14
CA THR A 206 -19.11 -7.38 -5.62
C THR A 206 -19.61 -6.03 -6.14
N LYS A 207 -20.41 -5.31 -5.34
CA LYS A 207 -20.91 -3.96 -5.63
C LYS A 207 -19.83 -2.88 -5.60
N ASN A 208 -18.66 -3.17 -5.02
CA ASN A 208 -17.56 -2.21 -4.88
C ASN A 208 -16.52 -2.31 -5.99
N ARG A 209 -16.73 -3.08 -7.06
CA ARG A 209 -15.72 -3.25 -8.12
C ARG A 209 -15.22 -1.93 -8.73
N GLU A 210 -16.11 -0.95 -8.97
CA GLU A 210 -15.67 0.36 -9.47
C GLU A 210 -14.81 1.12 -8.45
N PHE A 211 -15.20 1.05 -7.18
CA PHE A 211 -14.46 1.66 -6.09
C PHE A 211 -13.13 0.94 -5.84
N GLN A 212 -13.06 -0.40 -6.02
CA GLN A 212 -11.83 -1.17 -6.01
C GLN A 212 -10.84 -0.65 -7.06
N PHE A 213 -11.31 -0.37 -8.29
CA PHE A 213 -10.46 0.25 -9.30
C PHE A 213 -10.00 1.65 -8.89
N SER A 214 -10.87 2.46 -8.30
CA SER A 214 -10.47 3.76 -7.76
C SER A 214 -9.39 3.62 -6.68
N LEU A 215 -9.46 2.61 -5.81
CA LEU A 215 -8.39 2.33 -4.84
C LEU A 215 -7.10 1.89 -5.53
N LEU A 216 -7.15 1.00 -6.52
CA LEU A 216 -5.96 0.58 -7.27
C LEU A 216 -5.29 1.78 -7.98
N GLU A 217 -6.06 2.70 -8.55
CA GLU A 217 -5.55 3.94 -9.13
C GLU A 217 -4.85 4.83 -8.08
N LYS A 218 -5.43 4.94 -6.87
CA LYS A 218 -4.83 5.67 -5.75
C LYS A 218 -3.55 5.00 -5.24
N ILE A 219 -3.51 3.67 -5.16
CA ILE A 219 -2.29 2.91 -4.80
C ILE A 219 -1.22 3.17 -5.84
N LYS A 220 -1.54 3.05 -7.14
CA LYS A 220 -0.61 3.34 -8.24
C LYS A 220 -0.02 4.74 -8.11
N GLN A 221 -0.84 5.75 -7.84
CA GLN A 221 -0.40 7.12 -7.64
C GLN A 221 0.52 7.26 -6.42
N SER A 222 0.19 6.59 -5.31
CA SER A 222 1.03 6.54 -4.11
C SER A 222 2.40 5.91 -4.39
N GLU A 223 2.49 4.88 -5.24
CA GLU A 223 3.77 4.27 -5.62
C GLU A 223 4.61 5.23 -6.48
N ILE A 224 3.99 5.95 -7.42
CA ILE A 224 4.66 6.98 -8.24
C ILE A 224 5.22 8.11 -7.35
N GLU A 225 4.42 8.59 -6.40
CA GLU A 225 4.84 9.62 -5.45
C GLU A 225 5.97 9.12 -4.53
N GLY A 226 5.89 7.87 -4.06
CA GLY A 226 6.97 7.21 -3.33
C GLY A 226 8.25 7.14 -4.16
N ALA A 227 8.17 6.76 -5.44
CA ALA A 227 9.30 6.66 -6.35
C ALA A 227 10.02 8.00 -6.55
N ASN A 228 9.27 9.10 -6.60
CA ASN A 228 9.83 10.45 -6.73
C ASN A 228 10.73 10.87 -5.56
N ASN A 229 10.53 10.26 -4.39
CA ASN A 229 11.28 10.54 -3.17
C ASN A 229 12.45 9.56 -2.95
N LEU A 230 12.66 8.60 -3.85
CA LEU A 230 13.67 7.54 -3.74
C LEU A 230 14.67 7.59 -4.89
N GLN A 231 15.78 6.85 -4.72
CA GLN A 231 16.81 6.67 -5.74
C GLN A 231 17.19 5.17 -5.83
N GLY A 232 17.88 4.80 -6.91
CA GLY A 232 18.40 3.44 -7.09
C GLY A 232 17.31 2.39 -7.28
N SER A 233 17.55 1.17 -6.78
CA SER A 233 16.64 0.02 -6.97
C SER A 233 15.25 0.26 -6.38
N SER A 234 15.15 0.87 -5.20
CA SER A 234 13.84 1.10 -4.55
C SER A 234 12.95 2.04 -5.35
N ARG A 235 13.52 3.01 -6.08
CA ARG A 235 12.75 3.85 -7.01
C ARG A 235 12.20 3.00 -8.16
N LYS A 236 13.06 2.18 -8.78
CA LYS A 236 12.68 1.31 -9.90
C LYS A 236 11.60 0.30 -9.49
N ASP A 237 11.69 -0.27 -8.28
CA ASP A 237 10.70 -1.22 -7.77
C ASP A 237 9.29 -0.60 -7.73
N LEU A 238 9.19 0.65 -7.27
CA LEU A 238 7.92 1.39 -7.21
C LEU A 238 7.40 1.80 -8.59
N GLU A 239 8.30 2.21 -9.50
CA GLU A 239 7.93 2.52 -10.90
C GLU A 239 7.39 1.28 -11.62
N ASP A 240 8.11 0.16 -11.53
CA ASP A 240 7.69 -1.12 -12.09
C ASP A 240 6.35 -1.56 -11.48
N GLN A 241 6.17 -1.39 -10.17
CA GLN A 241 4.91 -1.71 -9.49
C GLN A 241 3.74 -0.86 -9.98
N ALA A 242 3.94 0.46 -10.14
CA ALA A 242 2.91 1.33 -10.69
C ALA A 242 2.50 0.92 -12.12
N GLN A 243 3.47 0.50 -12.94
CA GLN A 243 3.19 -0.03 -14.28
C GLN A 243 2.38 -1.34 -14.22
N ARG A 244 2.72 -2.26 -13.31
CA ARG A 244 1.94 -3.51 -13.13
C ARG A 244 0.51 -3.22 -12.68
N LEU A 245 0.31 -2.31 -11.73
CA LEU A 245 -1.03 -1.90 -11.29
C LEU A 245 -1.85 -1.31 -12.44
N GLN A 246 -1.24 -0.53 -13.33
CA GLN A 246 -1.92 -0.04 -14.54
C GLN A 246 -2.40 -1.19 -15.43
N LEU A 247 -1.54 -2.19 -15.69
CA LEU A 247 -1.92 -3.36 -16.49
C LEU A 247 -3.08 -4.14 -15.86
N VAL A 248 -3.07 -4.33 -14.54
CA VAL A 248 -4.18 -4.98 -13.81
C VAL A 248 -5.48 -4.21 -14.02
N ILE A 249 -5.44 -2.88 -13.85
CA ILE A 249 -6.61 -2.01 -13.99
C ILE A 249 -7.17 -2.11 -15.43
N ASP A 250 -6.31 -2.12 -16.43
CA ASP A 250 -6.71 -2.21 -17.84
C ASP A 250 -7.42 -3.55 -18.13
N VAL A 251 -6.86 -4.68 -17.66
CA VAL A 251 -7.45 -6.02 -17.84
C VAL A 251 -8.79 -6.15 -17.10
N GLU A 252 -8.85 -5.70 -15.85
CA GLU A 252 -10.09 -5.79 -15.06
C GLU A 252 -11.19 -4.87 -15.60
N LYS A 253 -10.85 -3.74 -16.23
CA LYS A 253 -11.81 -2.89 -16.95
C LYS A 253 -12.32 -3.58 -18.22
N GLN A 254 -11.47 -4.29 -18.97
CA GLN A 254 -11.87 -5.02 -20.18
C GLN A 254 -12.85 -6.16 -19.90
N LYS A 255 -12.76 -6.86 -18.75
CA LYS A 255 -13.73 -7.88 -18.32
C LYS A 255 -15.18 -7.39 -18.24
N ARG A 256 -15.41 -6.07 -18.22
CA ARG A 256 -16.75 -5.46 -18.15
C ARG A 256 -17.40 -5.24 -19.51
N GLN A 257 -16.64 -5.29 -20.61
CA GLN A 257 -17.15 -5.15 -21.98
C GLN A 257 -17.63 -6.50 -22.50
#